data_AF-A0A9D1FDZ6-F1
#
_entry.id   AF-A0A9D1FDZ6-F1
#
_cell.length_a   1.000
_cell.length_b   1.000
_cell.length_c   1.000
_cell.angle_alpha   90.00
_cell.angle_beta   90.00
_cell.angle_gamma   90.00
#
_symmetry.space_group_name_H-M   'P 1'
#
loop_
_entity.id
_entity.type
_entity.pdbx_description
1 polymer ?
#
loop_
_entity_poly.entity_id
_entity_poly.type
_entity_poly.pdbx_seq_one_letter_code
_entity_poly.pdbx_strand_id
1 'polypeptide(L)'
;MKRTKLWYLGYAACAALLLLIAFADFPKGVDVGLACAFGALFGVSYAELWYAKQVKKDESFEIEVEDERNVQIKYRAGYLACGIDMALFGLATVIFIILDYTLPAVITGVMLAVQPLILILASNAIGKRI
;
A
#
# COMPACT_ATOMS: atom_id res chain seq x y z
N MET A 1 4.34 -11.20 20.31
CA MET A 1 5.32 -10.16 20.74
C MET A 1 6.58 -10.00 19.85
N LYS A 2 7.15 -11.04 19.19
CA LYS A 2 8.35 -10.85 18.34
C LYS A 2 8.08 -10.12 17.01
N ARG A 3 6.93 -10.37 16.38
CA ARG A 3 6.54 -9.71 15.10
C ARG A 3 6.39 -8.19 15.20
N THR A 4 5.85 -7.67 16.30
CA THR A 4 5.64 -6.22 16.46
C THR A 4 6.95 -5.43 16.54
N LYS A 5 7.97 -5.98 17.20
CA LYS A 5 9.30 -5.33 17.27
C LYS A 5 9.95 -5.19 15.89
N LEU A 6 9.73 -6.17 14.99
CA LEU A 6 10.23 -6.13 13.61
C LEU A 6 9.63 -4.95 12.82
N TRP A 7 8.32 -4.73 12.95
CA TRP A 7 7.64 -3.66 12.22
C TRP A 7 7.93 -2.26 12.77
N TYR A 8 8.23 -2.13 14.07
CA TYR A 8 8.81 -0.90 14.62
C TYR A 8 10.20 -0.61 14.04
N LEU A 9 10.99 -1.66 13.75
CA LEU A 9 12.28 -1.53 13.06
C LEU A 9 12.09 -1.10 11.60
N GLY A 10 10.96 -1.47 10.98
CA GLY A 10 10.52 -0.95 9.68
C GLY A 10 10.34 0.58 9.68
N TYR A 11 9.80 1.18 10.74
CA TYR A 11 9.75 2.64 10.89
C TYR A 11 11.13 3.28 10.99
N ALA A 12 12.06 2.66 11.71
CA ALA A 12 13.43 3.13 11.79
C ALA A 12 14.13 3.07 10.42
N ALA A 13 13.89 2.00 9.65
CA ALA A 13 14.37 1.88 8.28
C ALA A 13 13.75 2.95 7.36
N CYS A 14 12.45 3.24 7.50
CA CYS A 14 11.80 4.33 6.77
C CYS A 14 12.42 5.70 7.08
N ALA A 15 12.71 5.98 8.35
CA ALA A 15 13.39 7.21 8.76
C ALA A 15 14.80 7.30 8.15
N ALA A 16 15.56 6.19 8.17
CA ALA A 16 16.88 6.13 7.53
C ALA A 16 16.80 6.36 6.01
N LEU A 17 15.81 5.80 5.32
CA LEU A 17 15.59 6.03 3.89
C LEU A 17 15.28 7.50 3.59
N LEU A 18 14.45 8.16 4.39
CA LEU A 18 14.18 9.58 4.24
C LEU A 18 15.42 10.45 4.49
N LEU A 19 16.25 10.10 5.48
CA LEU A 19 17.51 10.78 5.74
C LEU A 19 18.49 10.59 4.56
N LEU A 20 18.56 9.39 3.98
CA LEU A 20 19.38 9.14 2.80
C LEU A 20 18.93 9.99 1.60
N ILE A 21 17.63 10.03 1.30
CA ILE A 21 17.09 10.85 0.21
C ILE A 21 17.35 12.35 0.48
N ALA A 22 17.23 12.79 1.73
CA ALA A 22 17.39 14.21 2.08
C ALA A 22 18.85 14.70 2.08
N PHE A 23 19.82 13.84 2.39
CA PHE A 23 21.20 14.27 2.67
C PHE A 23 22.28 13.63 1.79
N ALA A 24 22.02 12.51 1.12
CA ALA A 24 23.06 11.76 0.43
C ALA A 24 23.30 12.15 -1.05
N ASP A 25 22.56 13.15 -1.55
CA ASP A 25 22.72 13.78 -2.88
C ASP A 25 22.95 12.75 -4.01
N PHE A 26 22.07 11.73 -4.05
CA PHE A 26 22.15 10.65 -5.01
C PHE A 26 21.66 11.08 -6.40
N PRO A 27 22.03 10.35 -7.47
CA PRO A 27 21.42 10.58 -8.77
C PRO A 27 19.90 10.36 -8.72
N LYS A 28 19.14 11.21 -9.42
CA LYS A 28 17.66 11.24 -9.40
C LYS A 28 16.99 9.86 -9.53
N GLY A 29 17.55 8.96 -10.33
CA GLY A 29 17.00 7.60 -10.49
C GLY A 29 17.07 6.76 -9.21
N VAL A 30 18.13 6.94 -8.41
CA VAL A 30 18.31 6.26 -7.11
C VAL A 30 17.38 6.86 -6.06
N ASP A 31 17.20 8.17 -6.03
CA ASP A 31 16.24 8.82 -5.12
C ASP A 31 14.81 8.36 -5.37
N VAL A 32 14.41 8.25 -6.63
CA VAL A 32 13.09 7.70 -6.99
C VAL A 32 12.96 6.26 -6.52
N GLY A 33 13.99 5.42 -6.75
CA GLY A 33 14.00 4.04 -6.26
C GLY A 33 13.89 3.93 -4.73
N LEU A 34 14.64 4.76 -4.00
CA LEU A 34 14.59 4.83 -2.54
C LEU A 34 13.24 5.33 -2.04
N ALA A 35 12.62 6.30 -2.72
CA ALA A 35 11.28 6.79 -2.39
C ALA A 35 10.21 5.72 -2.61
N CYS A 36 10.30 4.94 -3.69
CA CYS A 36 9.43 3.78 -3.91
C CYS A 36 9.62 2.72 -2.81
N ALA A 37 10.87 2.41 -2.45
CA ALA A 37 11.17 1.46 -1.38
C ALA A 37 10.64 1.95 -0.01
N PHE A 38 10.77 3.24 0.28
CA PHE A 38 10.18 3.88 1.44
C PHE A 38 8.66 3.70 1.48
N GLY A 39 7.96 4.01 0.38
CA GLY A 39 6.51 3.88 0.31
C GLY A 39 6.03 2.46 0.59
N ALA A 40 6.69 1.46 -0.02
CA ALA A 40 6.36 0.05 0.20
C ALA A 40 6.61 -0.39 1.65
N LEU A 41 7.80 -0.09 2.20
CA LEU A 41 8.15 -0.46 3.57
C LEU A 41 7.26 0.22 4.61
N PHE A 42 6.94 1.50 4.39
CA PHE A 42 6.08 2.27 5.27
C PHE A 42 4.66 1.69 5.28
N GLY A 43 4.09 1.41 4.09
CA GLY A 43 2.75 0.86 3.97
C GLY A 43 2.58 -0.46 4.73
N VAL A 44 3.51 -1.41 4.51
CA VAL A 44 3.46 -2.72 5.19
C VAL A 44 3.68 -2.55 6.70
N SER A 45 4.67 -1.75 7.11
CA SER A 45 4.96 -1.54 8.54
C SER A 45 3.80 -0.88 9.28
N TYR A 46 3.16 0.10 8.65
CA TYR A 46 2.00 0.79 9.22
C TYR A 46 0.81 -0.15 9.39
N ALA A 47 0.45 -0.90 8.35
CA ALA A 47 -0.70 -1.81 8.37
C ALA A 47 -0.53 -2.89 9.46
N GLU A 48 0.65 -3.49 9.54
CA GLU A 48 0.97 -4.53 10.51
C GLU A 48 0.99 -4.01 11.95
N LEU A 49 1.53 -2.82 12.18
CA LEU A 49 1.52 -2.19 13.50
C LEU A 49 0.13 -1.75 13.92
N TRP A 50 -0.68 -1.26 12.99
CA TRP A 50 -2.08 -0.94 13.26
C TRP A 50 -2.84 -2.19 13.68
N TYR A 51 -2.72 -3.28 12.91
CA TYR A 51 -3.34 -4.56 13.22
C TYR A 51 -2.91 -5.07 14.61
N ALA A 52 -1.61 -5.08 14.90
CA ALA A 52 -1.11 -5.54 16.17
C ALA A 52 -1.55 -4.66 17.37
N LYS A 53 -1.78 -3.36 17.15
CA LYS A 53 -2.37 -2.48 18.17
C LYS A 53 -3.82 -2.84 18.45
N GLN A 54 -4.60 -3.21 17.44
CA GLN A 54 -5.99 -3.63 17.63
C GLN A 54 -6.07 -4.95 18.40
N VAL A 55 -5.28 -5.96 18.02
CA VAL A 55 -5.20 -7.25 18.74
C VAL A 55 -4.79 -7.06 20.20
N LYS A 56 -3.88 -6.12 20.48
CA LYS A 56 -3.48 -5.82 21.87
C LYS A 56 -4.59 -5.12 22.67
N LYS A 57 -5.44 -4.33 22.01
CA LYS A 57 -6.52 -3.57 22.66
C LYS A 57 -7.72 -4.47 22.97
N ASP A 58 -7.99 -5.43 22.10
CA ASP A 58 -9.10 -6.37 22.23
C ASP A 58 -8.66 -7.75 21.75
N GLU A 59 -8.65 -8.72 22.66
CA GLU A 59 -8.24 -10.10 22.37
C GLU A 59 -9.28 -10.83 21.50
N SER A 60 -10.53 -10.38 21.49
CA SER A 60 -11.59 -10.93 20.63
C SER A 60 -11.51 -10.42 19.19
N PHE A 61 -10.72 -9.37 18.92
CA PHE A 61 -10.54 -8.78 17.60
C PHE A 61 -10.01 -9.78 16.56
N GLU A 62 -9.12 -10.68 16.95
CA GLU A 62 -8.54 -11.67 16.02
C GLU A 62 -9.61 -12.66 15.54
N ILE A 63 -10.49 -13.11 16.44
CA ILE A 63 -11.62 -13.99 16.13
C ILE A 63 -12.65 -13.26 15.26
N GLU A 64 -12.98 -12.02 15.59
CA GLU A 64 -13.94 -11.21 14.83
C GLU A 64 -13.43 -10.87 13.43
N VAL A 65 -12.12 -10.77 13.27
CA VAL A 65 -11.48 -10.51 11.97
C VAL A 65 -11.62 -11.70 11.03
N GLU A 66 -11.60 -12.92 11.57
CA GLU A 66 -11.67 -14.20 10.85
C GLU A 66 -13.10 -14.72 10.68
N ASP A 67 -14.09 -14.11 11.33
CA ASP A 67 -15.51 -14.43 11.14
C ASP A 67 -15.91 -14.28 9.65
N GLU A 68 -16.56 -15.31 9.10
CA GLU A 68 -17.00 -15.39 7.71
C GLU A 68 -17.77 -14.14 7.25
N ARG A 69 -18.66 -13.62 8.11
CA ARG A 69 -19.44 -12.42 7.76
C ARG A 69 -18.55 -11.19 7.63
N ASN A 70 -17.61 -11.01 8.55
CA ASN A 70 -16.67 -9.90 8.52
C ASN A 70 -15.68 -10.03 7.36
N VAL A 71 -15.27 -11.25 7.02
CA VAL A 71 -14.46 -11.51 5.82
C VAL A 71 -15.19 -11.08 4.55
N GLN A 72 -16.47 -11.43 4.40
CA GLN A 72 -17.27 -11.01 3.24
C GLN A 72 -17.45 -9.48 3.17
N ILE A 73 -17.69 -8.83 4.30
CA ILE A 73 -17.78 -7.36 4.38
C ILE A 73 -16.46 -6.71 3.96
N LYS A 74 -15.31 -7.22 4.44
CA LYS A 74 -13.98 -6.73 4.06
C LYS A 74 -13.70 -6.90 2.58
N TYR A 75 -14.10 -8.03 1.99
CA TYR A 75 -13.99 -8.23 0.55
C TYR A 75 -14.75 -7.16 -0.22
N ARG A 76 -16.02 -6.92 0.13
CA ARG A 76 -16.85 -5.90 -0.54
C ARG A 76 -16.32 -4.49 -0.33
N ALA A 77 -15.87 -4.17 0.88
CA ALA A 77 -15.25 -2.89 1.21
C ALA A 77 -13.94 -2.69 0.43
N GLY A 78 -13.12 -3.74 0.28
CA GLY A 78 -11.88 -3.71 -0.50
C GLY A 78 -12.12 -3.45 -1.99
N TYR A 79 -13.13 -4.10 -2.59
CA TYR A 79 -13.53 -3.81 -3.97
C TYR A 79 -14.00 -2.36 -4.15
N LEU A 80 -14.78 -1.84 -3.19
CA LEU A 80 -15.26 -0.46 -3.24
C LEU A 80 -14.10 0.53 -3.08
N ALA A 81 -13.18 0.29 -2.13
CA ALA A 81 -11.99 1.11 -1.95
C ALA A 81 -11.12 1.12 -3.22
N CYS A 82 -10.90 -0.03 -3.86
CA CYS A 82 -10.18 -0.10 -5.12
C CYS A 82 -10.86 0.71 -6.23
N GLY A 83 -12.19 0.69 -6.30
CA GLY A 83 -12.94 1.53 -7.26
C GLY A 83 -12.78 3.03 -7.00
N ILE A 84 -12.77 3.44 -5.73
CA ILE A 84 -12.49 4.83 -5.33
C ILE A 84 -11.05 5.22 -5.69
N ASP A 85 -10.07 4.38 -5.38
CA ASP A 85 -8.66 4.63 -5.70
C ASP A 85 -8.43 4.77 -7.21
N MET A 86 -9.09 3.92 -8.01
CA MET A 86 -9.06 4.05 -9.48
C MET A 86 -9.62 5.40 -9.94
N ALA A 87 -10.72 5.87 -9.34
CA ALA A 87 -11.29 7.18 -9.67
C ALA A 87 -10.34 8.32 -9.28
N LEU A 88 -9.69 8.24 -8.12
CA LEU A 88 -8.72 9.22 -7.66
C LEU A 88 -7.47 9.27 -8.55
N PHE A 89 -6.91 8.11 -8.92
CA PHE A 89 -5.79 8.05 -9.87
C PHE A 89 -6.19 8.52 -11.27
N GLY A 90 -7.43 8.27 -11.69
CA GLY A 90 -7.96 8.74 -12.96
C GLY A 90 -8.02 10.26 -13.00
N LEU A 91 -8.57 10.86 -11.95
CA LEU A 91 -8.63 12.31 -11.78
C LEU A 91 -7.23 12.93 -11.70
N ALA A 92 -6.30 12.33 -10.94
CA ALA A 92 -4.92 12.77 -10.87
C ALA A 92 -4.23 12.72 -12.26
N THR A 93 -4.46 11.65 -13.03
CA THR A 93 -3.92 11.51 -14.39
C THR A 93 -4.42 12.62 -15.31
N VAL A 94 -5.72 12.92 -15.27
CA VAL A 94 -6.31 14.02 -16.06
C VAL A 94 -5.71 15.36 -15.67
N ILE A 95 -5.55 15.64 -14.37
CA ILE A 95 -4.90 16.86 -13.89
C ILE A 95 -3.47 16.96 -14.40
N PHE A 96 -2.68 15.88 -14.35
CA PHE A 96 -1.30 15.89 -14.86
C PHE A 96 -1.22 16.12 -16.37
N ILE A 97 -2.18 15.60 -17.15
CA ILE A 97 -2.27 15.90 -18.59
C ILE A 97 -2.56 17.39 -18.81
N ILE A 98 -3.51 17.98 -18.07
CA ILE A 98 -3.87 19.41 -18.18
C ILE A 98 -2.69 20.31 -17.82
N LEU A 99 -1.83 19.88 -16.88
CA LEU A 99 -0.64 20.61 -16.45
C LEU A 99 0.61 20.32 -17.31
N ASP A 100 0.48 19.59 -18.42
CA ASP A 100 1.61 19.15 -19.28
C ASP A 100 2.70 18.36 -18.55
N TYR A 101 2.36 17.74 -17.41
CA TYR A 101 3.25 16.86 -16.65
C TYR A 101 3.20 15.44 -17.20
N THR A 102 3.89 15.23 -18.32
CA THR A 102 3.91 13.97 -19.08
C THR A 102 4.40 12.78 -18.25
N LEU A 103 5.47 12.93 -17.48
CA LEU A 103 6.06 11.82 -16.71
C LEU A 103 5.12 11.36 -15.56
N PRO A 104 4.60 12.23 -14.68
CA PRO A 104 3.58 11.85 -13.70
C PRO A 104 2.31 11.26 -14.33
N ALA A 105 1.83 11.82 -15.44
CA ALA A 105 0.63 11.33 -16.13
C ALA A 105 0.78 9.89 -16.63
N VAL A 106 1.94 9.56 -17.20
CA VAL A 106 2.23 8.18 -17.65
C VAL A 106 2.30 7.22 -16.45
N ILE A 107 2.95 7.62 -15.36
CA ILE A 107 3.08 6.79 -14.16
C ILE A 107 1.68 6.49 -13.57
N THR A 108 0.86 7.51 -13.36
CA THR A 108 -0.50 7.30 -12.80
C THR A 108 -1.42 6.56 -13.76
N GLY A 109 -1.29 6.79 -15.07
CA GLY A 109 -2.02 6.05 -16.09
C GLY A 109 -1.67 4.55 -16.10
N VAL A 110 -0.38 4.21 -15.95
CA VAL A 110 0.05 2.81 -15.80
C VAL A 110 -0.49 2.20 -14.51
N MET A 111 -0.46 2.92 -13.39
CA MET A 111 -1.02 2.43 -12.12
C MET A 111 -2.51 2.09 -12.28
N LEU A 112 -3.27 2.93 -12.98
CA LEU A 112 -4.70 2.74 -13.23
C LEU A 112 -4.98 1.47 -14.06
N ALA A 113 -4.12 1.15 -15.02
CA ALA A 113 -4.22 -0.07 -15.83
C ALA A 113 -3.75 -1.34 -15.08
N VAL A 114 -2.75 -1.21 -14.20
CA VAL A 114 -2.18 -2.33 -13.45
C VAL A 114 -3.09 -2.79 -12.29
N GLN A 115 -3.81 -1.87 -11.65
CA GLN A 115 -4.68 -2.15 -10.51
C GLN A 115 -5.69 -3.30 -10.75
N PRO A 116 -6.47 -3.33 -11.86
CA PRO A 116 -7.36 -4.45 -12.15
C PRO A 116 -6.62 -5.78 -12.43
N LEU A 117 -5.42 -5.75 -13.02
CA LEU A 117 -4.63 -6.96 -13.24
C LEU A 117 -4.17 -7.58 -11.92
N ILE A 118 -3.77 -6.76 -10.95
CA ILE A 118 -3.41 -7.23 -9.61
C ILE A 118 -4.60 -7.91 -8.94
N LEU A 119 -5.81 -7.34 -9.03
CA LEU A 119 -7.01 -7.96 -8.47
C LEU A 119 -7.32 -9.32 -9.09
N ILE A 120 -7.21 -9.45 -10.41
CA ILE A 120 -7.43 -10.73 -11.11
C ILE A 120 -6.39 -11.77 -10.67
N LEU A 121 -5.11 -11.39 -10.58
CA LEU A 121 -4.04 -12.27 -10.15
C LEU A 121 -4.19 -12.70 -8.68
N ALA A 122 -4.54 -11.77 -7.79
CA ALA A 122 -4.78 -12.04 -6.39
C ALA A 122 -5.99 -12.97 -6.21
N SER A 123 -7.09 -12.71 -6.93
CA SER A 123 -8.27 -13.57 -6.93
C SER A 123 -7.94 -14.99 -7.39
N ASN A 124 -7.18 -15.13 -8.47
CA ASN A 124 -6.75 -16.45 -8.96
C ASN A 124 -5.81 -17.17 -8.00
N ALA A 125 -4.91 -16.45 -7.32
CA ALA A 125 -3.98 -17.04 -6.36
C ALA A 125 -4.71 -17.57 -5.10
N ILE A 126 -5.72 -16.82 -4.63
CA ILE A 126 -6.55 -17.21 -3.48
C ILE A 126 -7.48 -18.35 -3.88
N GLY A 127 -8.15 -18.27 -5.03
CA GLY A 127 -9.07 -19.31 -5.52
C GLY A 127 -8.40 -20.65 -5.83
N LYS A 128 -7.08 -20.71 -5.98
CA LYS A 128 -6.31 -21.96 -6.10
C LYS A 128 -5.90 -22.58 -4.77
N ARG A 129 -5.98 -21.83 -3.67
CA ARG A 129 -5.62 -22.30 -2.31
C ARG A 129 -6.83 -22.76 -1.49
N ILE A 130 -8.04 -22.44 -1.95
CA ILE A 130 -9.32 -22.96 -1.43
C ILE A 130 -9.66 -24.21 -2.25
#